data_AF-A0AA42IIC8-F1
#
_entry.id   AF-A0AA42IIC8-F1
#
_cell.length_a   1.000
_cell.length_b   1.000
_cell.length_c   1.000
_cell.angle_alpha   90.00
_cell.angle_beta   90.00
_cell.angle_gamma   90.00
#
_symmetry.space_group_name_H-M   'P 1'
#
loop_
_entity.id
_entity.type
_entity.pdbx_description
1 polymer ?
#
loop_
_entity_poly.entity_id
_entity_poly.type
_entity_poly.pdbx_seq_one_letter_code
_entity_poly.pdbx_strand_id
1 'polypeptide(L)'
;MALSQFDIIKSLGESIEWFEKELSWGMPIAELRHLTGRIGELYVAMMTLGQLADSVNQRGYDVVSSTGQRISVKTVTTASHVDFNLKTIELVDRIIVLRINPEDLCIEVVYDLNMEQFQAKSREYKGKYILGIYNKIFLANSKINIGLNIPTETELKVENTHELLILNNIFYDGYEIKQYENAKIEVYKDGEKQPSAKEILRQIALPLNVSLNNSAGNPKNTQQLGDHVIKAIKNFRST
;
A
#
# COMPACT_ATOMS: atom_id res chain seq x y z
N MET A 1 -28.06 0.30 5.30
CA MET A 1 -28.07 -0.61 6.47
C MET A 1 -26.62 -0.66 6.90
N ALA A 2 -26.30 -0.16 8.09
CA ALA A 2 -24.90 -0.03 8.51
C ALA A 2 -24.22 -1.41 8.49
N LEU A 3 -23.04 -1.47 7.88
CA LEU A 3 -22.22 -2.68 7.80
C LEU A 3 -21.52 -2.88 9.14
N SER A 4 -21.48 -4.11 9.67
CA SER A 4 -20.60 -4.36 10.82
C SER A 4 -19.13 -4.22 10.40
N GLN A 5 -18.23 -4.07 11.38
CA GLN A 5 -16.78 -4.09 11.09
C GLN A 5 -16.35 -5.41 10.43
N PHE A 6 -16.97 -6.53 10.81
CA PHE A 6 -16.74 -7.82 10.14
C PHE A 6 -17.19 -7.80 8.68
N ASP A 7 -18.33 -7.17 8.37
CA ASP A 7 -18.81 -7.05 6.99
C ASP A 7 -17.90 -6.15 6.15
N ILE A 8 -17.34 -5.08 6.73
CA ILE A 8 -16.36 -4.22 6.07
C ILE A 8 -15.08 -5.01 5.76
N ILE A 9 -14.54 -5.75 6.73
CA ILE A 9 -13.34 -6.58 6.56
C ILE A 9 -13.58 -7.64 5.48
N LYS A 10 -14.72 -8.33 5.53
CA LYS A 10 -15.09 -9.33 4.52
C LYS A 10 -15.21 -8.71 3.14
N SER A 11 -15.92 -7.58 3.03
CA SER A 11 -16.10 -6.84 1.78
C SER A 11 -14.77 -6.35 1.21
N LEU A 12 -13.83 -5.93 2.07
CA LEU A 12 -12.48 -5.54 1.67
C LEU A 12 -11.74 -6.74 1.09
N GLY A 13 -11.78 -7.89 1.77
CA GLY A 13 -11.19 -9.14 1.28
C GLY A 13 -11.74 -9.58 -0.08
N GLU A 14 -13.06 -9.56 -0.24
CA GLU A 14 -13.72 -9.89 -1.52
C GLU A 14 -13.34 -8.91 -2.64
N SER A 15 -13.24 -7.62 -2.33
CA SER A 15 -12.83 -6.59 -3.31
C SER A 15 -11.38 -6.78 -3.75
N ILE A 16 -10.49 -7.15 -2.82
CA ILE A 16 -9.08 -7.47 -3.12
C ILE A 16 -9.00 -8.74 -3.98
N GLU A 17 -9.75 -9.78 -3.66
CA GLU A 17 -9.76 -11.03 -4.43
C GLU A 17 -10.21 -10.81 -5.89
N TRP A 18 -11.25 -9.99 -6.09
CA TRP A 18 -11.68 -9.61 -7.44
C TRP A 18 -10.63 -8.78 -8.18
N PHE A 19 -10.01 -7.82 -7.50
CA PHE A 19 -8.93 -7.03 -8.08
C PHE A 19 -7.75 -7.90 -8.52
N GLU A 20 -7.35 -8.88 -7.71
CA GLU A 20 -6.32 -9.86 -8.06
C GLU A 20 -6.70 -10.70 -9.28
N LYS A 21 -7.94 -11.21 -9.33
CA LYS A 21 -8.44 -12.01 -10.45
C LYS A 21 -8.42 -11.23 -11.77
N GLU A 22 -8.92 -10.00 -11.79
CA GLU A 22 -8.93 -9.15 -12.99
C GLU A 22 -7.51 -8.83 -13.47
N LEU A 23 -6.58 -8.57 -12.54
CA LEU A 23 -5.15 -8.41 -12.87
C LEU A 23 -4.55 -9.68 -13.46
N SER A 24 -4.90 -10.86 -12.91
CA SER A 24 -4.43 -12.16 -13.42
C SER A 24 -4.89 -12.44 -14.86
N TRP A 25 -6.05 -11.90 -15.24
CA TRP A 25 -6.59 -11.96 -16.61
C TRP A 25 -5.98 -10.92 -17.55
N GLY A 26 -5.05 -10.10 -17.06
CA GLY A 26 -4.36 -9.09 -17.85
C GLY A 26 -5.16 -7.80 -18.05
N MET A 27 -6.19 -7.56 -17.22
CA MET A 27 -6.98 -6.33 -17.33
C MET A 27 -6.11 -5.09 -17.00
N PRO A 28 -6.11 -4.05 -17.85
CA PRO A 28 -5.35 -2.84 -17.58
C PRO A 28 -5.81 -2.17 -16.28
N ILE A 29 -4.87 -1.78 -15.43
CA ILE A 29 -5.13 -1.10 -14.13
C ILE A 29 -6.02 0.14 -14.29
N ALA A 30 -5.93 0.83 -15.43
CA ALA A 30 -6.76 2.00 -15.73
C ALA A 30 -8.27 1.69 -15.76
N GLU A 31 -8.66 0.46 -16.10
CA GLU A 31 -10.04 0.00 -16.13
C GLU A 31 -10.52 -0.47 -14.72
N LEU A 32 -9.59 -0.75 -13.82
CA LEU A 32 -9.85 -1.21 -12.44
C LEU A 32 -9.97 -0.05 -11.44
N ARG A 33 -10.16 1.19 -11.90
CA ARG A 33 -10.32 2.37 -11.03
C ARG A 33 -11.48 2.24 -10.04
N HIS A 34 -12.56 1.59 -10.46
CA HIS A 34 -13.71 1.36 -9.60
C HIS A 34 -13.39 0.39 -8.45
N LEU A 35 -12.68 -0.71 -8.72
CA LEU A 35 -12.22 -1.64 -7.68
C LEU A 35 -11.21 -0.99 -6.75
N THR A 36 -10.21 -0.28 -7.29
CA THR A 36 -9.20 0.40 -6.45
C THR A 36 -9.81 1.53 -5.61
N GLY A 37 -10.80 2.24 -6.14
CA GLY A 37 -11.63 3.18 -5.37
C GLY A 37 -12.34 2.47 -4.22
N ARG A 38 -13.06 1.37 -4.53
CA ARG A 38 -13.81 0.61 -3.54
C ARG A 38 -12.95 0.00 -2.43
N ILE A 39 -11.81 -0.60 -2.79
CA ILE A 39 -10.81 -1.11 -1.84
C ILE A 39 -10.35 0.01 -0.92
N GLY A 40 -10.09 1.21 -1.49
CA GLY A 40 -9.65 2.35 -0.70
C GLY A 40 -10.69 2.82 0.31
N GLU A 41 -11.95 2.95 -0.10
CA GLU A 41 -13.05 3.32 0.78
C GLU A 41 -13.21 2.31 1.93
N LEU A 42 -13.21 1.01 1.63
CA LEU A 42 -13.35 -0.06 2.61
C LEU A 42 -12.16 -0.11 3.57
N TYR A 43 -10.94 0.09 3.07
CA TYR A 43 -9.74 0.18 3.89
C TYR A 43 -9.81 1.35 4.88
N VAL A 44 -10.23 2.53 4.41
CA VAL A 44 -10.39 3.71 5.28
C VAL A 44 -11.52 3.52 6.29
N ALA A 45 -12.64 2.92 5.89
CA ALA A 45 -13.72 2.60 6.81
C ALA A 45 -13.25 1.65 7.92
N MET A 46 -12.48 0.61 7.58
CA MET A 46 -11.86 -0.30 8.55
C MET A 46 -10.88 0.44 9.47
N MET A 47 -9.93 1.20 8.90
CA MET A 47 -8.88 1.91 9.65
C MET A 47 -9.44 2.93 10.65
N THR A 48 -10.57 3.55 10.32
CA THR A 48 -11.20 4.59 11.15
C THR A 48 -12.37 4.08 11.99
N LEU A 49 -12.60 2.76 11.99
CA LEU A 49 -13.75 2.09 12.60
C LEU A 49 -15.09 2.72 12.15
N GLY A 50 -15.09 3.27 10.93
CA GLY A 50 -16.16 4.04 10.35
C GLY A 50 -17.16 3.22 9.56
N GLN A 51 -17.96 3.93 8.78
CA GLN A 51 -18.93 3.40 7.84
C GLN A 51 -18.75 4.09 6.48
N LEU A 52 -19.10 3.39 5.42
CA LEU A 52 -19.25 4.01 4.11
C LEU A 52 -20.40 5.01 4.14
N ALA A 53 -20.26 6.11 3.40
CA ALA A 53 -21.31 7.11 3.29
C ALA A 53 -22.56 6.48 2.65
N ASP A 54 -23.66 6.41 3.42
CA ASP A 54 -24.78 5.45 3.23
C ASP A 54 -25.80 5.87 2.16
N SER A 55 -25.39 6.58 1.08
CA SER A 55 -26.27 6.85 -0.05
C SER A 55 -25.59 6.86 -1.42
N VAL A 56 -26.18 6.14 -2.38
CA VAL A 56 -25.85 6.25 -3.81
C VAL A 56 -26.02 7.72 -4.21
N ASN A 57 -24.94 8.39 -4.59
CA ASN A 57 -24.85 9.84 -4.88
C ASN A 57 -24.70 10.80 -3.67
N GLN A 58 -24.19 10.34 -2.52
CA GLN A 58 -23.78 11.25 -1.44
C GLN A 58 -22.70 12.21 -1.95
N ARG A 59 -22.90 13.51 -1.76
CA ARG A 59 -22.01 14.54 -2.30
C ARG A 59 -20.81 14.77 -1.38
N GLY A 60 -19.62 14.43 -1.86
CA GLY A 60 -18.36 15.05 -1.43
C GLY A 60 -17.43 14.23 -0.53
N TYR A 61 -17.94 13.21 0.17
CA TYR A 61 -17.16 12.34 1.05
C TYR A 61 -17.63 10.89 0.95
N ASP A 62 -16.74 9.96 1.29
CA ASP A 62 -16.89 8.53 0.99
C ASP A 62 -17.02 7.69 2.27
N VAL A 63 -16.42 8.14 3.38
CA VAL A 63 -16.42 7.45 4.68
C VAL A 63 -16.81 8.42 5.79
N VAL A 64 -17.54 7.94 6.79
CA VAL A 64 -17.75 8.63 8.08
C VAL A 64 -17.06 7.81 9.16
N SER A 65 -16.08 8.39 9.87
CA SER A 65 -15.33 7.68 10.93
C SER A 65 -16.21 7.35 12.14
N SER A 66 -15.73 6.47 13.03
CA SER A 66 -16.35 6.25 14.35
C SER A 66 -16.50 7.53 15.19
N THR A 67 -15.64 8.52 14.95
CA THR A 67 -15.67 9.84 15.60
C THR A 67 -16.55 10.86 14.87
N GLY A 68 -17.21 10.47 13.77
CA GLY A 68 -18.11 11.32 13.00
C GLY A 68 -17.46 12.21 11.94
N GLN A 69 -16.15 12.09 11.70
CA GLN A 69 -15.45 12.86 10.66
C GLN A 69 -15.89 12.40 9.27
N ARG A 70 -16.21 13.34 8.39
CA ARG A 70 -16.50 13.08 6.97
C ARG A 70 -15.19 13.05 6.19
N ILE A 71 -14.87 11.88 5.63
CA ILE A 71 -13.60 11.62 4.99
C ILE A 71 -13.79 11.46 3.49
N SER A 72 -13.07 12.24 2.69
CA SER A 72 -12.93 11.97 1.26
C SER A 72 -11.71 11.09 1.00
N VAL A 73 -11.94 10.01 0.27
CA VAL A 73 -10.94 9.00 -0.06
C VAL A 73 -10.56 9.11 -1.52
N LYS A 74 -9.25 9.10 -1.81
CA LYS A 74 -8.73 8.97 -3.17
C LYS A 74 -7.73 7.85 -3.24
N THR A 75 -7.88 6.99 -4.23
CA THR A 75 -6.91 5.94 -4.51
C THR A 75 -6.13 6.27 -5.77
N VAL A 76 -4.81 6.08 -5.71
CA VAL A 76 -3.91 6.15 -6.87
C VAL A 76 -3.12 4.87 -7.04
N THR A 77 -2.65 4.63 -8.26
CA THR A 77 -1.66 3.59 -8.55
C THR A 77 -0.35 4.25 -8.98
N THR A 78 -0.36 4.88 -10.15
CA THR A 78 0.81 5.57 -10.74
C THR A 78 0.62 7.09 -10.88
N ALA A 79 -0.56 7.63 -10.54
CA ALA A 79 -0.87 9.04 -10.70
C ALA A 79 -0.02 9.93 -9.79
N SER A 80 0.46 11.05 -10.33
CA SER A 80 1.29 12.05 -9.64
C SER A 80 0.49 13.14 -8.91
N HIS A 81 -0.84 13.10 -9.01
CA HIS A 81 -1.74 14.03 -8.34
C HIS A 81 -3.15 13.44 -8.21
N VAL A 82 -3.94 14.01 -7.32
CA VAL A 82 -5.38 13.77 -7.21
C VAL A 82 -6.14 15.08 -7.19
N ASP A 83 -7.36 15.02 -7.70
CA ASP A 83 -8.25 16.16 -7.84
C ASP A 83 -9.44 16.05 -6.87
N PHE A 84 -9.80 17.18 -6.26
CA PHE A 84 -11.00 17.33 -5.44
C PHE A 84 -11.90 18.41 -6.01
N ASN A 85 -13.21 18.18 -6.00
CA ASN A 85 -14.18 19.13 -6.54
C ASN A 85 -14.41 20.27 -5.56
N LEU A 86 -14.17 21.51 -6.01
CA LEU A 86 -14.34 22.71 -5.19
C LEU A 86 -15.76 22.84 -4.62
N LYS A 87 -16.77 22.36 -5.34
CA LYS A 87 -18.18 22.47 -4.93
C LYS A 87 -18.56 21.55 -3.75
N THR A 88 -17.76 20.54 -3.47
CA THR A 88 -18.09 19.52 -2.46
C THR A 88 -17.06 19.41 -1.36
N ILE A 89 -15.91 20.08 -1.50
CA ILE A 89 -14.79 19.98 -0.57
C ILE A 89 -15.11 20.58 0.81
N GLU A 90 -16.03 21.54 0.87
CA GLU A 90 -16.50 22.15 2.13
C GLU A 90 -17.30 21.18 3.01
N LEU A 91 -17.73 20.03 2.46
CA LEU A 91 -18.46 18.99 3.20
C LEU A 91 -17.52 17.98 3.87
N VAL A 92 -16.21 18.11 3.66
CA VAL A 92 -15.17 17.16 4.06
C VAL A 92 -14.39 17.71 5.25
N ASP A 93 -14.16 16.88 6.26
CA ASP A 93 -13.37 17.23 7.45
C ASP A 93 -11.92 16.73 7.34
N ARG A 94 -11.70 15.67 6.55
CA ARG A 94 -10.43 14.96 6.45
C ARG A 94 -10.26 14.33 5.07
N ILE A 95 -9.04 14.33 4.56
CA ILE A 95 -8.70 13.75 3.27
C ILE A 95 -7.69 12.63 3.48
N ILE A 96 -8.02 11.46 2.96
CA ILE A 96 -7.12 10.31 2.95
C ILE A 96 -6.85 9.91 1.50
N VAL A 97 -5.56 9.88 1.15
CA VAL A 97 -5.11 9.42 -0.16
C VAL A 97 -4.34 8.12 0.02
N LEU A 98 -4.73 7.09 -0.72
CA LEU A 98 -4.11 5.77 -0.70
C LEU A 98 -3.37 5.53 -2.02
N ARG A 99 -2.27 4.78 -1.95
CA ARG A 99 -1.61 4.19 -3.11
C ARG A 99 -1.74 2.69 -3.06
N ILE A 100 -2.28 2.10 -4.12
CA ILE A 100 -2.31 0.66 -4.30
C ILE A 100 -1.23 0.28 -5.31
N ASN A 101 -0.27 -0.54 -4.88
CA ASN A 101 0.70 -1.14 -5.77
C ASN A 101 0.12 -2.48 -6.30
N PRO A 102 -0.25 -2.56 -7.60
CA PRO A 102 -0.85 -3.76 -8.17
C PRO A 102 0.12 -4.94 -8.25
N GLU A 103 1.43 -4.70 -8.24
CA GLU A 103 2.41 -5.79 -8.33
C GLU A 103 2.66 -6.47 -7.00
N ASP A 104 2.68 -5.70 -5.92
CA ASP A 104 2.96 -6.18 -4.56
C ASP A 104 1.70 -6.35 -3.71
N LEU A 105 0.54 -5.97 -4.27
CA LEU A 105 -0.77 -5.99 -3.61
C LEU A 105 -0.72 -5.28 -2.25
N CYS A 106 -0.03 -4.14 -2.23
CA CYS A 106 0.21 -3.35 -1.03
C CYS A 106 -0.60 -2.06 -1.09
N ILE A 107 -1.20 -1.70 0.05
CA ILE A 107 -1.92 -0.44 0.26
C ILE A 107 -1.04 0.45 1.15
N GLU A 108 -0.67 1.62 0.64
CA GLU A 108 0.06 2.66 1.38
C GLU A 108 -0.83 3.88 1.59
N VAL A 109 -0.88 4.40 2.82
CA VAL A 109 -1.52 5.70 3.08
C VAL A 109 -0.56 6.82 2.70
N VAL A 110 -0.82 7.45 1.56
CA VAL A 110 -0.01 8.54 1.00
C VAL A 110 -0.28 9.87 1.68
N TYR A 111 -1.52 10.12 2.10
CA TYR A 111 -1.88 11.32 2.84
C TYR A 111 -2.97 10.99 3.84
N ASP A 112 -2.87 11.62 5.00
CA ASP A 112 -3.89 11.65 6.02
C ASP A 112 -3.94 13.04 6.63
N LEU A 113 -4.78 13.90 6.04
CA LEU A 113 -4.73 15.34 6.24
C LEU A 113 -6.05 15.86 6.79
N ASN A 114 -5.97 16.79 7.74
CA ASN A 114 -7.09 17.68 8.03
C ASN A 114 -7.22 18.77 6.93
N MET A 115 -8.31 19.54 6.94
CA MET A 115 -8.57 20.52 5.89
C MET A 115 -7.55 21.67 5.83
N GLU A 116 -6.99 22.09 6.96
CA GLU A 116 -5.95 23.12 7.01
C GLU A 116 -4.67 22.64 6.30
N GLN A 117 -4.22 21.43 6.64
CA GLN A 117 -3.05 20.80 6.01
C GLN A 117 -3.28 20.54 4.51
N PHE A 118 -4.49 20.13 4.13
CA PHE A 118 -4.85 19.95 2.74
C PHE A 118 -4.79 21.26 1.95
N GLN A 119 -5.35 22.35 2.49
CA GLN A 119 -5.30 23.66 1.83
C GLN A 119 -3.87 24.16 1.66
N ALA A 120 -3.00 23.93 2.65
CA ALA A 120 -1.58 24.31 2.55
C ALA A 120 -0.79 23.52 1.50
N LYS A 121 -1.26 22.32 1.10
CA LYS A 121 -0.55 21.40 0.19
C LYS A 121 -1.18 21.31 -1.20
N SER A 122 -2.42 21.77 -1.34
CA SER A 122 -3.13 21.75 -2.61
C SER A 122 -3.10 23.11 -3.28
N ARG A 123 -3.37 23.13 -4.58
CA ARG A 123 -3.54 24.37 -5.35
C ARG A 123 -4.89 24.35 -6.05
N GLU A 124 -5.56 25.48 -6.10
CA GLU A 124 -6.76 25.61 -6.91
C GLU A 124 -6.40 25.74 -8.39
N TYR A 125 -7.07 24.97 -9.24
CA TYR A 125 -6.94 25.06 -10.69
C TYR A 125 -8.23 24.61 -11.37
N LYS A 126 -8.80 25.49 -12.20
CA LYS A 126 -10.02 25.22 -13.01
C LYS A 126 -11.17 24.61 -12.20
N GLY A 127 -11.48 25.19 -11.04
CA GLY A 127 -12.60 24.76 -10.18
C GLY A 127 -12.36 23.43 -9.44
N LYS A 128 -11.10 23.03 -9.30
CA LYS A 128 -10.68 21.86 -8.53
C LYS A 128 -9.53 22.23 -7.61
N TYR A 129 -9.40 21.53 -6.50
CA TYR A 129 -8.14 21.45 -5.77
C TYR A 129 -7.30 20.31 -6.32
N ILE A 130 -6.06 20.61 -6.69
CA ILE A 130 -5.06 19.64 -7.12
C ILE A 130 -4.09 19.42 -5.96
N LEU A 131 -4.02 18.18 -5.47
CA LEU A 131 -3.04 17.75 -4.48
C LEU A 131 -1.98 16.89 -5.17
N GLY A 132 -0.74 17.37 -5.16
CA GLY A 132 0.41 16.64 -5.72
C GLY A 132 0.74 15.40 -4.88
N ILE A 133 1.03 14.29 -5.54
CA ILE A 133 1.45 13.03 -4.92
C ILE A 133 2.93 12.84 -5.19
N TYR A 134 3.70 12.90 -4.11
CA TYR A 134 5.15 12.72 -4.14
C TYR A 134 5.51 11.27 -3.76
N ASN A 135 6.60 10.74 -4.33
CA ASN A 135 7.12 9.43 -3.92
C ASN A 135 7.85 9.55 -2.57
N LYS A 136 7.58 8.62 -1.65
CA LYS A 136 8.19 8.56 -0.31
C LYS A 136 9.73 8.60 -0.32
N ILE A 137 10.36 7.99 -1.33
CA ILE A 137 11.82 8.00 -1.55
C ILE A 137 12.38 9.41 -1.80
N PHE A 138 11.63 10.28 -2.48
CA PHE A 138 12.07 11.66 -2.76
C PHE A 138 12.07 12.55 -1.50
N LEU A 139 11.35 12.13 -0.45
CA LEU A 139 11.04 12.95 0.72
C LEU A 139 11.80 12.55 1.98
N ALA A 140 12.32 11.32 2.04
CA ALA A 140 13.24 10.88 3.09
C ALA A 140 14.47 11.80 3.23
N ASN A 141 14.81 12.55 2.18
CA ASN A 141 15.90 13.54 2.16
C ASN A 141 15.42 15.00 2.29
N SER A 142 14.12 15.25 2.51
CA SER A 142 13.54 16.59 2.59
C SER A 142 13.10 16.93 4.02
N LYS A 143 13.44 18.12 4.54
CA LYS A 143 12.96 18.63 5.84
C LYS A 143 11.46 18.99 5.86
N ILE A 144 10.73 18.71 4.79
CA ILE A 144 9.35 19.18 4.62
C ILE A 144 8.40 18.08 5.12
N ASN A 145 7.70 18.35 6.22
CA ASN A 145 6.62 17.48 6.68
C ASN A 145 5.41 17.64 5.73
N ILE A 146 5.30 16.72 4.76
CA ILE A 146 4.23 16.77 3.77
C ILE A 146 2.96 16.02 4.16
N GLY A 147 2.83 15.47 5.37
CA GLY A 147 1.59 14.82 5.83
C GLY A 147 1.29 13.47 5.14
N LEU A 148 2.34 12.80 4.65
CA LEU A 148 2.28 11.35 4.44
C LEU A 148 1.91 10.65 5.75
N ASN A 149 1.36 9.44 5.68
CA ASN A 149 1.34 8.56 6.85
C ASN A 149 2.77 8.11 7.13
N ILE A 150 3.52 9.04 7.71
CA ILE A 150 4.82 8.83 8.30
C ILE A 150 4.49 8.12 9.62
N PRO A 151 5.20 7.03 9.97
CA PRO A 151 5.08 6.46 11.30
C PRO A 151 5.09 7.59 12.32
N THR A 152 4.23 7.53 13.33
CA THR A 152 4.09 8.61 14.30
C THR A 152 5.47 9.00 14.86
N GLU A 153 5.67 10.25 15.31
CA GLU A 153 6.95 10.62 15.93
C GLU A 153 7.35 9.64 17.06
N THR A 154 6.36 9.05 17.72
CA THR A 154 6.53 7.97 18.69
C THR A 154 7.06 6.68 18.03
N GLU A 155 6.43 6.19 16.96
CA GLU A 155 6.93 5.03 16.20
C GLU A 155 8.30 5.28 15.57
N LEU A 156 8.59 6.47 15.05
CA LEU A 156 9.92 6.81 14.53
C LEU A 156 11.00 6.87 15.62
N LYS A 157 10.65 7.36 16.83
CA LYS A 157 11.55 7.30 17.99
C LYS A 157 11.81 5.86 18.43
N VAL A 158 10.79 4.99 18.31
CA VAL A 158 10.88 3.54 18.61
C VAL A 158 11.64 2.77 17.52
N GLU A 159 11.45 3.08 16.24
CA GLU A 159 12.19 2.50 15.10
C GLU A 159 13.69 2.80 15.20
N ASN A 160 14.07 3.96 15.75
CA ASN A 160 15.48 4.28 16.01
C ASN A 160 16.06 3.58 17.25
N THR A 161 15.24 2.91 18.07
CA THR A 161 15.70 2.19 19.27
C THR A 161 15.63 0.67 19.14
N HIS A 162 14.83 0.13 18.22
CA HIS A 162 14.72 -1.30 17.97
C HIS A 162 15.27 -1.66 16.59
N GLU A 163 16.46 -2.27 16.55
CA GLU A 163 16.97 -2.91 15.34
C GLU A 163 16.09 -4.11 15.00
N LEU A 164 15.57 -4.15 13.77
CA LEU A 164 14.78 -5.28 13.28
C LEU A 164 15.60 -6.56 13.33
N LEU A 165 15.10 -7.57 14.03
CA LEU A 165 15.76 -8.87 14.11
C LEU A 165 15.80 -9.52 12.73
N ILE A 166 16.99 -9.96 12.34
CA ILE A 166 17.19 -10.79 11.14
C ILE A 166 16.81 -12.22 11.52
N LEU A 167 15.65 -12.67 11.07
CA LEU A 167 15.18 -14.04 11.29
C LEU A 167 15.94 -15.04 10.43
N ASN A 168 16.30 -14.66 9.20
CA ASN A 168 17.08 -15.48 8.29
C ASN A 168 18.11 -14.64 7.53
N ASN A 169 19.33 -15.15 7.46
CA ASN A 169 20.37 -14.63 6.58
C ASN A 169 20.98 -15.78 5.77
N ILE A 170 20.80 -15.77 4.45
CA ILE A 170 21.24 -16.84 3.56
C ILE A 170 22.05 -16.27 2.41
N PHE A 171 23.22 -16.83 2.17
CA PHE A 171 24.01 -16.59 0.97
C PHE A 171 23.67 -17.62 -0.11
N TYR A 172 23.41 -17.22 -1.35
CA TYR A 172 23.19 -18.12 -2.48
C TYR A 172 23.63 -17.45 -3.78
N ASP A 173 24.48 -18.12 -4.56
CA ASP A 173 24.95 -17.66 -5.88
C ASP A 173 25.47 -16.20 -5.89
N GLY A 174 26.28 -15.84 -4.90
CA GLY A 174 26.84 -14.49 -4.74
C GLY A 174 25.85 -13.45 -4.17
N TYR A 175 24.61 -13.83 -3.89
CA TYR A 175 23.62 -12.98 -3.24
C TYR A 175 23.49 -13.28 -1.75
N GLU A 176 23.33 -12.25 -0.93
CA GLU A 176 22.90 -12.36 0.47
C GLU A 176 21.43 -11.96 0.57
N ILE A 177 20.60 -12.85 1.12
CA ILE A 177 19.15 -12.65 1.28
C ILE A 177 18.85 -12.57 2.78
N LYS A 178 18.33 -11.42 3.22
CA LYS A 178 17.93 -11.16 4.61
C LYS A 178 16.41 -11.11 4.71
N GLN A 179 15.86 -11.88 5.65
CA GLN A 179 14.46 -11.78 6.08
C GLN A 179 14.41 -11.24 7.50
N TYR A 180 13.69 -10.15 7.68
CA TYR A 180 13.48 -9.50 8.97
C TYR A 180 12.17 -9.93 9.62
N GLU A 181 12.03 -9.69 10.91
CA GLU A 181 10.86 -10.09 11.71
C GLU A 181 9.52 -9.49 11.23
N ASN A 182 9.54 -8.35 10.55
CA ASN A 182 8.38 -7.73 9.92
C ASN A 182 8.11 -8.25 8.50
N ALA A 183 8.68 -9.40 8.14
CA ALA A 183 8.64 -10.04 6.82
C ALA A 183 9.30 -9.25 5.67
N LYS A 184 9.99 -8.13 5.95
CA LYS A 184 10.77 -7.42 4.94
C LYS A 184 11.87 -8.34 4.40
N ILE A 185 12.05 -8.31 3.08
CA ILE A 185 13.13 -9.01 2.39
C ILE A 185 14.08 -7.99 1.78
N GLU A 186 15.37 -8.16 2.03
CA GLU A 186 16.44 -7.42 1.37
C GLU A 186 17.39 -8.38 0.70
N VAL A 187 17.86 -8.00 -0.49
CA VAL A 187 18.82 -8.77 -1.27
C VAL A 187 20.04 -7.89 -1.48
N TYR A 188 21.21 -8.46 -1.25
CA TYR A 188 22.50 -7.82 -1.45
C TYR A 188 23.32 -8.66 -2.44
N LYS A 189 24.19 -8.00 -3.20
CA LYS A 189 25.20 -8.65 -4.05
C LYS A 189 26.53 -7.98 -3.76
N ASP A 190 27.56 -8.75 -3.44
CA ASP A 190 28.89 -8.23 -3.09
C ASP A 190 28.86 -7.14 -2.00
N GLY A 191 27.92 -7.27 -1.05
CA GLY A 191 27.70 -6.30 0.04
C GLY A 191 26.82 -5.10 -0.31
N GLU A 192 26.44 -4.92 -1.58
CA GLU A 192 25.58 -3.81 -2.01
C GLU A 192 24.10 -4.19 -2.07
N LYS A 193 23.25 -3.38 -1.43
CA LYS A 193 21.81 -3.58 -1.42
C LYS A 193 21.22 -3.38 -2.80
N GLN A 194 20.47 -4.37 -3.26
CA GLN A 194 19.89 -4.37 -4.58
C GLN A 194 18.56 -3.61 -4.61
N PRO A 195 18.33 -2.73 -5.61
CA PRO A 195 17.13 -1.89 -5.68
C PRO A 195 15.87 -2.69 -6.02
N SER A 196 16.01 -3.83 -6.72
CA SER A 196 14.89 -4.68 -7.13
C SER A 196 15.03 -6.09 -6.55
N ALA A 197 14.76 -6.22 -5.25
CA ALA A 197 14.82 -7.50 -4.57
C ALA A 197 13.93 -8.56 -5.24
N LYS A 198 12.72 -8.18 -5.69
CA LYS A 198 11.75 -9.09 -6.33
C LYS A 198 12.29 -9.71 -7.62
N GLU A 199 12.91 -8.92 -8.49
CA GLU A 199 13.45 -9.42 -9.77
C GLU A 199 14.60 -10.40 -9.53
N ILE A 200 15.47 -10.12 -8.57
CA ILE A 200 16.57 -11.01 -8.22
C ILE A 200 16.05 -12.30 -7.59
N LEU A 201 15.06 -12.21 -6.69
CA LEU A 201 14.42 -13.37 -6.11
C LEU A 201 13.75 -14.25 -7.19
N ARG A 202 13.18 -13.66 -8.26
CA ARG A 202 12.64 -14.42 -9.40
C ARG A 202 13.74 -15.19 -10.12
N GLN A 203 14.91 -14.58 -10.34
CA GLN A 203 16.06 -15.24 -10.96
C GLN A 203 16.57 -16.40 -10.11
N ILE A 204 16.63 -16.23 -8.78
CA ILE A 204 17.05 -17.28 -7.84
C ILE A 204 16.00 -18.40 -7.71
N ALA A 205 14.72 -18.07 -7.80
CA ALA A 205 13.62 -19.03 -7.68
C ALA A 205 13.60 -20.07 -8.82
N LEU A 206 13.93 -19.66 -10.05
CA LEU A 206 13.93 -20.51 -11.24
C LEU A 206 14.81 -21.77 -11.11
N PRO A 207 16.13 -21.68 -10.81
CA PRO A 207 16.98 -22.87 -10.67
C PRO A 207 16.62 -23.72 -9.45
N LEU A 208 15.99 -23.13 -8.43
CA LEU A 208 15.53 -23.83 -7.23
C LEU A 208 14.15 -24.49 -7.39
N ASN A 209 13.56 -24.41 -8.59
CA ASN A 209 12.21 -24.89 -8.90
C ASN A 209 11.13 -24.34 -7.94
N VAL A 210 11.30 -23.09 -7.49
CA VAL A 210 10.33 -22.39 -6.65
C VAL A 210 9.29 -21.72 -7.56
N SER A 211 8.02 -22.06 -7.36
CA SER A 211 6.93 -21.45 -8.13
C SER A 211 6.90 -19.93 -7.93
N LEU A 212 6.82 -19.20 -9.05
CA LEU A 212 6.64 -17.74 -9.07
C LEU A 212 5.22 -17.31 -8.71
N ASN A 213 4.26 -18.26 -8.70
CA ASN A 213 2.86 -18.00 -8.42
C ASN A 213 2.44 -18.60 -7.06
N ASN A 214 1.45 -17.99 -6.41
CA ASN A 214 0.81 -18.48 -5.20
C ASN A 214 -0.21 -19.59 -5.52
N SER A 215 -0.84 -20.16 -4.49
CA SER A 215 -1.83 -21.23 -4.62
C SER A 215 -3.10 -20.82 -5.39
N ALA A 216 -3.38 -19.52 -5.47
CA ALA A 216 -4.48 -18.96 -6.26
C ALA A 216 -4.10 -18.68 -7.71
N GLY A 217 -2.84 -18.93 -8.12
CA GLY A 217 -2.34 -18.69 -9.46
C GLY A 217 -1.76 -17.28 -9.70
N ASN A 218 -1.82 -16.38 -8.71
CA ASN A 218 -1.32 -15.01 -8.84
C ASN A 218 0.20 -14.92 -8.59
N PRO A 219 0.94 -13.98 -9.22
CA PRO A 219 2.37 -13.80 -8.95
C PRO A 219 2.66 -13.51 -7.47
N LYS A 220 3.71 -14.12 -6.92
CA LYS A 220 4.15 -13.87 -5.55
C LYS A 220 4.68 -12.44 -5.39
N ASN A 221 4.34 -11.81 -4.28
CA ASN A 221 5.00 -10.57 -3.85
C ASN A 221 6.41 -10.87 -3.32
N THR A 222 7.20 -9.81 -3.08
CA THR A 222 8.60 -9.91 -2.63
C THR A 222 8.75 -10.73 -1.33
N GLN A 223 7.81 -10.61 -0.39
CA GLN A 223 7.86 -11.29 0.91
C GLN A 223 7.60 -12.79 0.75
N GLN A 224 6.54 -13.16 0.04
CA GLN A 224 6.18 -14.55 -0.26
C GLN A 224 7.28 -15.25 -1.06
N LEU A 225 7.81 -14.57 -2.08
CA LEU A 225 8.87 -15.14 -2.91
C LEU A 225 10.16 -15.32 -2.11
N GLY A 226 10.54 -14.32 -1.30
CA GLY A 226 11.71 -14.39 -0.43
C GLY A 226 11.63 -15.53 0.59
N ASP A 227 10.49 -15.68 1.27
CA ASP A 227 10.27 -16.79 2.22
C ASP A 227 10.40 -18.17 1.55
N HIS A 228 9.81 -18.33 0.36
CA HIS A 228 9.86 -19.59 -0.39
C HIS A 228 11.28 -19.90 -0.90
N VAL A 229 12.00 -18.90 -1.41
CA VAL A 229 13.39 -19.03 -1.85
C VAL A 229 14.30 -19.42 -0.68
N ILE A 230 14.17 -18.75 0.47
CA ILE A 230 14.93 -19.05 1.69
C ILE A 230 14.70 -20.50 2.12
N LYS A 231 13.44 -20.96 2.16
CA LYS A 231 13.10 -22.36 2.50
C LYS A 231 13.71 -23.35 1.50
N ALA A 232 13.65 -23.07 0.20
CA ALA A 232 14.22 -23.93 -0.82
C ALA A 232 15.75 -24.07 -0.69
N ILE A 233 16.46 -22.96 -0.46
CA ILE A 233 17.92 -22.98 -0.26
C ILE A 233 18.29 -23.78 0.98
N LYS A 234 17.56 -23.60 2.09
CA LYS A 234 17.80 -24.38 3.32
C LYS A 234 17.65 -25.88 3.08
N ASN A 235 16.58 -26.28 2.39
CA ASN A 235 16.34 -27.68 2.06
C ASN A 235 17.43 -28.26 1.14
N PHE A 236 17.88 -27.48 0.15
CA PHE A 236 18.96 -27.88 -0.74
C PHE A 236 20.29 -28.11 0.01
N ARG A 237 20.57 -27.32 1.05
CA ARG A 237 21.79 -27.45 1.88
C ARG A 237 21.75 -28.56 2.92
N SER A 238 20.56 -29.03 3.29
CA SER A 238 20.37 -30.11 4.26
C SER A 238 20.40 -31.52 3.64
N THR A 239 20.57 -31.61 2.32
CA THR A 239 20.70 -32.87 1.57
C THR A 239 22.15 -33.06 1.16
#